data_AF-F5YDW1-F1
#
_entry.id   AF-F5YDW1-F1
#
_cell.length_a   1.000
_cell.length_b   1.000
_cell.length_c   1.000
_cell.angle_alpha   90.00
_cell.angle_beta   90.00
_cell.angle_gamma   90.00
#
_symmetry.space_group_name_H-M   'P 1'
#
loop_
_entity.id
_entity.type
_entity.pdbx_description
1 polymer ?
#
loop_
_entity_poly.entity_id
_entity_poly.type
_entity_poly.pdbx_seq_one_letter_code
_entity_poly.pdbx_strand_id
1 'polypeptide(L)'
;MIVETKAKPNTDDIDEHIKRMEKLRTYADLHNDTRKYFGAIAGVVMNDSEKKYALKKGFYVIEPSGETFNITEPEGTGKPKAW
;
A
#
# COMPACT_ATOMS: atom_id res chain seq x y z
N MET A 1 -1.38 -2.06 9.83
CA MET A 1 -1.37 -1.66 8.40
C MET A 1 -0.88 -0.22 8.33
N ILE A 2 -0.05 0.12 7.36
CA ILE A 2 0.56 1.44 7.20
C ILE A 2 0.11 2.00 5.85
N VAL A 3 -0.46 3.20 5.84
CA VAL A 3 -1.24 3.69 4.70
C VAL A 3 -0.68 5.02 4.22
N GLU A 4 -0.42 5.13 2.92
CA GLU A 4 -0.20 6.40 2.24
C GLU A 4 -1.57 6.94 1.81
N THR A 5 -1.88 8.19 2.18
CA THR A 5 -3.18 8.81 1.93
C THR A 5 -3.00 10.09 1.12
N LYS A 6 -3.60 10.15 -0.08
CA LYS A 6 -3.62 11.37 -0.90
C LYS A 6 -4.95 11.53 -1.61
N ALA A 7 -5.30 12.77 -1.99
CA ALA A 7 -6.48 13.00 -2.81
C ALA A 7 -6.36 12.28 -4.18
N LYS A 8 -5.19 12.37 -4.81
CA LYS A 8 -4.85 11.70 -6.07
C LYS A 8 -3.40 11.20 -6.02
N PRO A 9 -3.15 9.96 -5.56
CA PRO A 9 -1.79 9.40 -5.53
C PRO A 9 -1.27 9.19 -6.96
N ASN A 10 0.04 9.33 -7.14
CA ASN A 10 0.76 9.00 -8.36
C ASN A 10 1.78 7.86 -8.11
N THR A 11 2.52 7.45 -9.13
CA THR A 11 3.54 6.40 -9.02
C THR A 11 4.67 6.76 -8.05
N ASP A 12 5.10 8.03 -8.02
CA ASP A 12 6.16 8.48 -7.11
C ASP A 12 5.72 8.36 -5.64
N ASP A 13 4.46 8.67 -5.33
CA ASP A 13 3.89 8.51 -3.99
C ASP A 13 3.93 7.04 -3.55
N ILE A 14 3.64 6.11 -4.47
CA ILE A 14 3.69 4.67 -4.22
C ILE A 14 5.14 4.22 -3.97
N ASP A 15 6.09 4.70 -4.77
CA ASP A 15 7.50 4.36 -4.62
C ASP A 15 8.12 4.96 -3.34
N GLU A 16 7.73 6.18 -2.96
CA GLU A 16 8.09 6.75 -1.67
C GLU A 16 7.54 5.95 -0.51
N HIS A 17 6.30 5.47 -0.62
CA HIS A 17 5.70 4.64 0.42
C HIS A 17 6.44 3.30 0.58
N ILE A 18 6.91 2.69 -0.51
CA ILE A 18 7.77 1.50 -0.43
C ILE A 18 9.01 1.79 0.41
N LYS A 19 9.69 2.92 0.18
CA LYS A 19 10.87 3.32 0.97
C LYS A 19 10.53 3.52 2.45
N ARG A 20 9.37 4.10 2.76
CA ARG A 20 8.87 4.24 4.15
C ARG A 20 8.64 2.87 4.79
N MET A 21 8.02 1.94 4.07
CA MET A 21 7.79 0.57 4.53
C MET A 21 9.09 -0.20 4.77
N GLU A 22 10.07 -0.07 3.88
CA GLU A 22 11.40 -0.67 4.02
C GLU A 22 12.12 -0.13 5.26
N LYS A 23 12.08 1.19 5.47
CA LYS A 23 12.66 1.82 6.67
C LYS A 23 12.00 1.30 7.96
N LEU A 24 10.68 1.14 7.97
CA LEU A 24 9.95 0.60 9.12
C LEU A 24 10.30 -0.87 9.37
N ARG A 25 10.41 -1.70 8.33
CA ARG A 25 10.87 -3.09 8.45
C ARG A 25 12.27 -3.17 9.03
N THR A 26 13.22 -2.41 8.48
CA THR A 26 14.60 -2.37 8.98
C THR A 26 14.65 -1.98 10.46
N TYR A 27 13.87 -0.96 10.86
CA TYR A 27 13.78 -0.59 12.27
C TYR A 27 13.21 -1.73 13.14
N ALA A 28 12.15 -2.39 12.69
CA ALA A 28 11.54 -3.51 13.39
C ALA A 28 12.50 -4.70 13.56
N ASP A 29 13.26 -5.03 12.51
CA ASP A 29 14.28 -6.10 12.55
C ASP A 29 15.36 -5.83 13.60
N LEU A 30 15.84 -4.58 13.68
CA LEU A 30 16.83 -4.16 14.69
C LEU A 30 16.30 -4.27 16.13
N HIS A 31 14.98 -4.32 16.32
CA HIS A 31 14.33 -4.40 17.62
C HIS A 31 13.66 -5.76 17.87
N ASN A 32 13.97 -6.79 17.08
CA ASN A 32 13.38 -8.13 17.15
C ASN A 32 11.83 -8.12 17.10
N ASP A 33 11.23 -7.15 16.42
CA ASP A 33 9.79 -7.08 16.25
C ASP A 33 9.35 -8.01 15.12
N THR A 34 8.67 -9.09 15.50
CA THR A 34 8.22 -10.16 14.59
C THR A 34 6.88 -9.88 13.91
N ARG A 35 6.26 -8.72 14.19
CA ARG A 35 5.00 -8.34 13.55
C ARG A 35 5.21 -8.17 12.05
N LYS A 36 4.21 -8.62 11.28
CA LYS A 36 4.13 -8.39 9.83
C LYS A 36 3.47 -7.05 9.56
N TYR A 37 4.10 -6.23 8.74
CA TYR A 37 3.51 -4.98 8.30
C TYR A 37 2.95 -5.12 6.90
N PHE A 38 1.66 -4.80 6.75
CA PHE A 38 1.02 -4.66 5.45
C PHE A 38 0.86 -3.18 5.13
N GLY A 39 1.00 -2.84 3.85
CA GLY A 39 0.82 -1.47 3.36
C GLY A 39 -0.46 -1.30 2.54
N ALA A 40 -0.97 -0.07 2.47
CA ALA A 40 -2.04 0.30 1.56
C ALA A 40 -1.81 1.69 0.93
N ILE A 41 -2.43 1.92 -0.23
CA ILE A 41 -2.53 3.23 -0.87
C ILE A 41 -4.01 3.64 -0.87
N ALA A 42 -4.32 4.78 -0.26
CA ALA A 42 -5.66 5.34 -0.24
C ALA A 42 -5.74 6.60 -1.10
N GLY A 43 -6.67 6.61 -2.04
CA GLY A 43 -6.91 7.72 -2.96
C GLY A 43 -8.38 8.05 -3.10
N VAL A 44 -8.74 9.34 -3.09
CA VAL A 44 -10.11 9.77 -3.46
C VAL A 44 -10.31 9.64 -4.97
N VAL A 45 -9.28 9.98 -5.74
CA VAL A 45 -9.19 9.77 -7.18
C VAL A 45 -8.08 8.75 -7.41
N MET A 46 -8.45 7.53 -7.74
CA MET A 46 -7.52 6.44 -8.04
C MET A 46 -7.59 6.12 -9.54
N ASN A 47 -6.53 6.43 -10.29
CA ASN A 47 -6.50 6.04 -11.70
C ASN A 47 -6.12 4.55 -11.83
N ASP A 48 -6.59 3.89 -12.89
CA ASP A 48 -6.32 2.47 -13.13
C ASP A 48 -4.84 2.12 -13.20
N SER A 49 -3.99 3.01 -13.72
CA SER A 49 -2.54 2.82 -13.77
C SER A 49 -1.93 2.71 -12.38
N GLU A 50 -2.24 3.67 -11.50
CA GLU A 50 -1.73 3.69 -10.13
C GLU A 50 -2.31 2.57 -9.30
N LYS A 51 -3.60 2.25 -9.46
CA LYS A 51 -4.23 1.08 -8.83
C LYS A 51 -3.49 -0.20 -9.18
N LYS A 52 -3.31 -0.48 -10.48
CA LYS A 52 -2.59 -1.67 -10.95
C LYS A 52 -1.15 -1.68 -10.45
N TYR A 53 -0.48 -0.53 -10.43
CA TYR A 53 0.88 -0.42 -9.93
C TYR A 53 0.96 -0.73 -8.43
N ALA A 54 0.11 -0.13 -7.60
CA ALA A 54 0.05 -0.37 -6.16
C ALA A 54 -0.22 -1.85 -5.83
N LEU A 55 -1.21 -2.46 -6.50
CA LEU A 55 -1.53 -3.88 -6.34
C LEU A 55 -0.34 -4.76 -6.74
N LYS A 56 0.32 -4.47 -7.87
CA LYS A 56 1.53 -5.19 -8.30
C LYS A 56 2.69 -5.09 -7.30
N LYS A 57 2.78 -3.99 -6.54
CA LYS A 57 3.78 -3.81 -5.47
C LYS A 57 3.39 -4.48 -4.15
N GLY A 58 2.23 -5.13 -4.09
CA GLY A 58 1.74 -5.86 -2.93
C GLY A 58 1.04 -4.98 -1.90
N PHE A 59 0.64 -3.76 -2.27
CA PHE A 59 -0.21 -2.90 -1.45
C PHE A 59 -1.69 -3.25 -1.63
N TYR A 60 -2.47 -3.07 -0.56
CA TYR A 60 -3.91 -2.90 -0.69
C TYR A 60 -4.21 -1.54 -1.34
N VAL A 61 -5.33 -1.45 -2.06
CA VAL A 61 -5.84 -0.18 -2.59
C VAL A 61 -7.18 0.16 -1.93
N ILE A 62 -7.27 1.36 -1.38
CA ILE A 62 -8.47 1.89 -0.73
C ILE A 62 -8.98 3.06 -1.56
N GLU A 63 -10.21 2.94 -2.07
CA GLU A 63 -10.81 3.95 -2.95
C GLU A 63 -12.32 4.08 -2.70
N PRO A 64 -12.93 5.26 -2.95
CA PRO A 64 -14.37 5.45 -2.78
C PRO A 64 -15.20 4.47 -3.62
N SER A 65 -16.31 4.00 -3.05
CA SER A 65 -17.30 3.15 -3.68
C SER A 65 -18.70 3.59 -3.24
N GLY A 66 -19.20 4.67 -3.84
CA GLY A 66 -20.46 5.29 -3.41
C GLY A 66 -20.32 5.93 -2.03
N GLU A 67 -21.12 5.47 -1.07
CA GLU A 67 -21.10 5.95 0.33
C GLU A 67 -20.03 5.28 1.19
N THR A 68 -19.33 4.28 0.66
CA THR A 68 -18.31 3.50 1.37
C THR A 68 -16.97 3.55 0.65
N PHE A 69 -16.00 2.78 1.14
CA PHE A 69 -14.73 2.55 0.48
C PHE A 69 -14.58 1.08 0.14
N ASN A 70 -14.08 0.81 -1.06
CA ASN A 70 -13.65 -0.51 -1.45
C ASN A 70 -12.20 -0.73 -0.99
N ILE A 71 -11.89 -1.92 -0.50
CA ILE A 71 -10.52 -2.35 -0.19
C ILE A 71 -10.18 -3.48 -1.15
N THR A 72 -9.38 -3.18 -2.16
CA THR A 72 -8.91 -4.17 -3.13
C THR A 72 -7.62 -4.80 -2.61
N GLU A 73 -7.58 -6.12 -2.53
CA GLU A 73 -6.37 -6.88 -2.26
C GLU A 73 -5.55 -7.09 -3.55
N PRO A 74 -4.21 -7.17 -3.47
CA PRO A 74 -3.40 -7.54 -4.61
C PRO A 74 -3.70 -9.00 -5.03
N GLU A 75 -4.16 -9.20 -6.26
CA GLU A 75 -4.47 -10.53 -6.83
C GLU A 75 -3.26 -11.18 -7.56
N GLY A 76 -3.22 -12.52 -7.63
CA GLY A 76 -2.22 -13.31 -8.37
C GLY A 76 -1.03 -13.79 -7.52
N THR A 77 0.17 -13.94 -8.13
CA THR A 77 1.41 -14.32 -7.41
C THR A 77 1.87 -13.30 -6.37
N GLY A 78 1.26 -12.12 -6.33
CA GLY A 78 1.45 -11.12 -5.30
C GLY A 78 0.42 -11.25 -4.19
N LYS A 79 0.61 -12.19 -3.25
CA LYS A 79 -0.01 -12.06 -1.92
C LYS A 79 0.33 -10.68 -1.35
N PRO A 80 -0.51 -10.09 -0.47
CA PRO A 80 -0.16 -8.84 0.22
C PRO A 80 1.28 -8.91 0.71
N LYS A 81 2.11 -7.96 0.26
CA LYS A 81 3.53 -7.96 0.65
C LYS A 81 3.56 -7.72 2.15
N ALA A 82 4.08 -8.71 2.87
CA ALA A 82 4.47 -8.50 4.25
C ALA A 82 5.86 -7.86 4.21
N TRP A 83 5.95 -6.65 4.76
CA TRP A 83 7.21 -6.09 5.21
C TRP A 83 7.48 -6.70 6.57
#